data_AF-W4VQT1-F1
#
_entry.id   AF-W4VQT1-F1
#
_cell.length_a   1.000
_cell.length_b   1.000
_cell.length_c   1.000
_cell.angle_alpha   90.00
_cell.angle_beta   90.00
_cell.angle_gamma   90.00
#
_symmetry.space_group_name_H-M   'P 1'
#
loop_
_entity.id
_entity.type
_entity.pdbx_description
1 polymer ?
#
loop_
_entity_poly.entity_id
_entity_poly.type
_entity_poly.pdbx_seq_one_letter_code
_entity_poly.pdbx_strand_id
1 'polypeptide(L)'
;MHGGEFGYMLLTSNPTSEDDIWSRQASTRALVRKVAARKQQELTGEEIFTLADNGDPICQQAVDEFYHILAVGIYNLQYIYDPEIIVIGGGISARADLIDRIREKLDQLLATIPLAKITPAIAACTHQQNANMLGAVYAGTRGGQAPRSSLGLDK
;
A
#
# COMPACT_ATOMS: atom_id res chain seq x y z
N MET A 1 13.96 2.31 -15.60
CA MET A 1 14.03 3.10 -14.36
C MET A 1 12.94 2.55 -13.45
N HIS A 2 13.27 2.08 -12.24
CA HIS A 2 12.36 1.30 -11.36
C HIS A 2 11.97 2.03 -10.06
N GLY A 3 12.08 3.36 -10.03
CA GLY A 3 11.70 4.14 -8.84
C GLY A 3 10.20 4.02 -8.56
N GLY A 4 9.83 3.88 -7.29
CA GLY A 4 8.43 3.75 -6.86
C GLY A 4 7.89 2.31 -6.78
N GLU A 5 8.67 1.32 -7.18
CA GLU A 5 8.31 -0.12 -7.13
C GLU A 5 8.42 -0.69 -5.70
N PHE A 6 7.78 -0.04 -4.73
CA PHE A 6 7.86 -0.39 -3.30
C PHE A 6 7.36 -1.81 -2.99
N GLY A 7 6.52 -2.38 -3.86
CA GLY A 7 6.04 -3.75 -3.74
C GLY A 7 7.13 -4.82 -3.74
N TYR A 8 8.35 -4.49 -4.16
CA TYR A 8 9.53 -5.38 -4.14
C TYR A 8 10.38 -5.25 -2.87
N MET A 9 10.00 -4.38 -1.92
CA MET A 9 10.69 -4.28 -0.64
C MET A 9 10.65 -5.62 0.11
N LEU A 10 11.81 -6.07 0.59
CA LEU A 10 11.91 -7.21 1.49
C LEU A 10 11.41 -6.83 2.88
N LEU A 11 10.65 -7.73 3.50
CA LEU A 11 10.16 -7.56 4.88
C LEU A 11 10.93 -8.40 5.90
N THR A 12 11.91 -9.17 5.45
CA THR A 12 12.75 -10.03 6.27
C THR A 12 14.22 -9.88 5.88
N SER A 13 15.11 -10.02 6.86
CA SER A 13 16.55 -10.02 6.64
C SER A 13 17.09 -11.34 6.07
N ASN A 14 16.28 -12.40 6.04
CA ASN A 14 16.65 -13.71 5.52
C ASN A 14 15.56 -14.25 4.56
N PRO A 15 15.45 -13.69 3.34
CA PRO A 15 14.46 -14.13 2.38
C PRO A 15 14.77 -15.55 1.86
N THR A 16 13.74 -16.37 1.76
CA THR A 16 13.78 -17.77 1.30
C THR A 16 12.81 -18.04 0.16
N SER A 17 11.87 -17.12 -0.10
CA SER A 17 10.83 -17.26 -1.11
C SER A 17 10.53 -15.93 -1.80
N GLU A 18 9.94 -15.97 -2.99
CA GLU A 18 9.34 -14.79 -3.62
C GLU A 18 8.23 -14.17 -2.77
N ASP A 19 7.65 -14.92 -1.84
CA ASP A 19 6.63 -14.42 -0.91
C ASP A 19 7.19 -13.49 0.18
N ASP A 20 8.51 -13.29 0.26
CA ASP A 20 9.15 -12.41 1.25
C ASP A 20 9.11 -10.91 0.89
N ILE A 21 8.57 -10.56 -0.29
CA ILE A 21 8.39 -9.17 -0.72
C ILE A 21 7.03 -8.61 -0.33
N TRP A 22 6.97 -7.30 -0.14
CA TRP A 22 5.78 -6.62 0.38
C TRP A 22 4.51 -6.86 -0.47
N SER A 23 4.59 -6.77 -1.79
CA SER A 23 3.42 -7.00 -2.68
C SER A 23 2.86 -8.43 -2.61
N ARG A 24 3.70 -9.42 -2.28
CA ARG A 24 3.31 -10.83 -2.15
C ARG A 24 2.72 -11.17 -0.79
N GLN A 25 2.79 -10.24 0.17
CA GLN A 25 2.25 -10.39 1.52
C GLN A 25 1.10 -9.42 1.85
N ALA A 26 1.17 -8.17 1.38
CA ALA A 26 0.29 -7.06 1.77
C ALA A 26 -0.70 -6.64 0.66
N SER A 27 -0.94 -7.50 -0.34
CA SER A 27 -1.95 -7.26 -1.37
C SER A 27 -3.24 -8.04 -1.09
N THR A 28 -4.37 -7.55 -1.57
CA THR A 28 -5.65 -8.28 -1.51
C THR A 28 -5.55 -9.66 -2.17
N ARG A 29 -4.76 -9.78 -3.24
CA ARG A 29 -4.47 -11.07 -3.89
C ARG A 29 -3.67 -12.00 -2.98
N ALA A 30 -2.71 -11.48 -2.21
CA ALA A 30 -1.98 -12.27 -1.22
C ALA A 30 -2.91 -12.76 -0.09
N LEU A 31 -3.78 -11.89 0.41
CA LEU A 31 -4.81 -12.23 1.40
C LEU A 31 -5.71 -13.36 0.88
N VAL A 32 -6.26 -13.21 -0.33
CA VAL A 32 -7.09 -14.24 -0.99
C VAL A 32 -6.36 -15.57 -1.07
N ARG A 33 -5.13 -15.57 -1.61
CA ARG A 33 -4.30 -16.78 -1.73
C ARG A 33 -4.12 -17.47 -0.38
N LYS A 34 -3.76 -16.71 0.68
CA LYS A 34 -3.53 -17.25 2.03
C LYS A 34 -4.80 -17.87 2.62
N VAL A 35 -5.94 -17.19 2.53
CA VAL A 35 -7.19 -17.67 3.12
C VAL A 35 -7.77 -18.83 2.32
N ALA A 36 -7.75 -18.77 0.99
CA ALA A 36 -8.24 -19.86 0.14
C ALA A 36 -7.48 -21.16 0.40
N ALA A 37 -6.15 -21.09 0.58
CA ALA A 37 -5.34 -22.25 0.96
C ALA A 37 -5.70 -22.80 2.35
N ARG A 38 -5.93 -21.93 3.35
CA ARG A 38 -6.27 -22.35 4.72
C ARG A 38 -7.69 -22.94 4.83
N LYS A 39 -8.65 -22.39 4.09
CA LYS A 39 -10.06 -22.83 4.11
C LYS A 39 -10.39 -23.88 3.04
N GLN A 40 -9.46 -24.17 2.13
CA GLN A 40 -9.66 -25.05 0.98
C GLN A 40 -10.90 -24.66 0.15
N GLN A 41 -11.10 -23.34 -0.01
CA GLN A 41 -12.27 -22.77 -0.65
C GLN A 41 -11.86 -21.57 -1.51
N GLU A 42 -12.41 -21.48 -2.71
CA GLU A 42 -12.29 -20.28 -3.54
C GLU A 42 -13.11 -19.14 -2.92
N LEU A 43 -12.44 -18.03 -2.63
CA LEU A 43 -13.03 -16.85 -2.00
C LEU A 43 -12.48 -15.58 -2.65
N THR A 44 -13.34 -14.58 -2.77
CA THR A 44 -12.96 -13.22 -3.15
C THR A 44 -12.46 -12.43 -1.94
N GLY A 45 -11.79 -11.30 -2.19
CA GLY A 45 -11.37 -10.41 -1.11
C GLY A 45 -12.57 -9.90 -0.29
N GLU A 46 -13.65 -9.51 -0.97
CA GLU A 46 -14.88 -9.02 -0.34
C GLU A 46 -15.52 -10.06 0.59
N GLU A 47 -15.59 -11.32 0.16
CA GLU A 47 -16.09 -12.42 0.99
C GLU A 47 -15.20 -12.64 2.21
N ILE A 48 -13.87 -12.60 2.06
CA ILE A 48 -12.94 -12.77 3.18
C ILE A 48 -13.14 -11.68 4.24
N PHE A 49 -13.22 -10.42 3.81
CA PHE A 49 -13.48 -9.34 4.74
C PHE A 49 -14.86 -9.48 5.40
N THR A 50 -15.90 -9.83 4.63
CA THR A 50 -17.26 -10.05 5.16
C THR A 50 -17.27 -11.17 6.20
N LEU A 51 -16.55 -12.28 5.95
CA LEU A 51 -16.40 -13.37 6.91
C LEU A 51 -15.66 -12.93 8.17
N ALA A 52 -14.60 -12.12 8.04
CA ALA A 52 -13.89 -11.55 9.17
C ALA A 52 -14.79 -10.65 10.03
N ASP A 53 -15.58 -9.78 9.38
CA ASP A 53 -16.53 -8.87 10.02
C ASP A 53 -17.64 -9.66 10.76
N ASN A 54 -18.01 -10.84 10.23
CA ASN A 54 -18.96 -11.78 10.84
C ASN A 54 -18.34 -12.74 11.88
N GLY A 55 -17.06 -12.60 12.22
CA GLY A 55 -16.43 -13.38 13.28
C GLY A 55 -15.76 -14.69 12.87
N ASP A 56 -15.52 -14.94 11.58
CA ASP A 56 -14.73 -16.10 11.16
C ASP A 56 -13.28 -15.94 11.64
N PRO A 57 -12.77 -16.85 12.50
CA PRO A 57 -11.47 -16.66 13.14
C PRO A 57 -10.30 -16.73 12.16
N ILE A 58 -10.41 -17.52 11.09
CA ILE A 58 -9.35 -17.64 10.08
C ILE A 58 -9.26 -16.35 9.27
N CYS A 59 -10.41 -15.82 8.86
CA CYS A 59 -10.49 -14.58 8.11
C CYS A 59 -10.07 -13.38 8.99
N GLN A 60 -10.49 -13.32 10.26
CA GLN A 60 -10.07 -12.28 11.19
C GLN A 60 -8.54 -12.26 11.36
N GLN A 61 -7.93 -13.41 11.61
CA GLN A 61 -6.48 -13.50 11.75
C GLN A 61 -5.76 -13.07 10.46
N ALA A 62 -6.25 -13.52 9.30
CA ALA A 62 -5.63 -13.18 8.02
C ALA A 62 -5.77 -11.70 7.65
N VAL A 63 -6.91 -11.08 7.94
CA VAL A 63 -7.16 -9.65 7.74
C VAL A 63 -6.31 -8.81 8.71
N ASP A 64 -6.18 -9.23 9.96
CA ASP A 64 -5.32 -8.57 10.95
C ASP A 64 -3.84 -8.60 10.53
N GLU A 65 -3.37 -9.77 10.08
CA GLU A 65 -2.02 -9.96 9.52
C GLU A 65 -1.81 -9.07 8.28
N PHE A 66 -2.80 -8.99 7.39
CA PHE A 66 -2.77 -8.12 6.21
C PHE A 66 -2.56 -6.64 6.59
N TYR A 67 -3.34 -6.11 7.53
CA TYR A 67 -3.19 -4.72 7.96
C TYR A 67 -1.85 -4.47 8.65
N HIS A 68 -1.37 -5.43 9.45
CA HIS A 68 -0.07 -5.33 10.10
C HIS A 68 1.06 -5.20 9.08
N ILE A 69 1.09 -6.09 8.08
CA ILE A 69 2.12 -6.08 7.04
C ILE A 69 2.04 -4.80 6.18
N LEU A 70 0.83 -4.31 5.92
CA LEU A 70 0.64 -3.03 5.24
C LEU A 70 1.23 -1.86 6.05
N ALA A 71 0.99 -1.84 7.37
CA ALA A 71 1.56 -0.83 8.26
C ALA A 71 3.09 -0.89 8.33
N VAL A 72 3.70 -2.09 8.33
CA VAL A 72 5.18 -2.26 8.30
C VAL A 72 5.78 -1.59 7.06
N GLY A 73 5.19 -1.82 5.88
CA GLY A 73 5.70 -1.19 4.67
C GLY A 73 5.48 0.33 4.64
N ILE A 74 4.34 0.82 5.13
CA ILE A 74 4.07 2.27 5.27
C ILE A 74 5.07 2.92 6.22
N TYR A 75 5.35 2.30 7.37
CA TYR A 75 6.38 2.72 8.31
C TYR A 75 7.73 2.84 7.60
N ASN A 76 8.16 1.79 6.90
CA ASN A 76 9.43 1.81 6.17
C ASN A 76 9.48 2.92 5.12
N LEU A 77 8.41 3.13 4.36
CA LEU A 77 8.34 4.21 3.37
C LEU A 77 8.48 5.59 4.00
N GLN A 78 7.87 5.82 5.17
CA GLN A 78 8.03 7.09 5.87
C GLN A 78 9.49 7.37 6.21
N TYR A 79 10.21 6.40 6.78
CA TYR A 79 11.60 6.62 7.20
C TYR A 79 12.61 6.62 6.05
N ILE A 80 12.25 6.09 4.87
CA ILE A 80 13.12 6.09 3.69
C ILE A 80 12.91 7.34 2.84
N TYR A 81 11.65 7.75 2.62
CA TYR A 81 11.31 8.81 1.67
C TYR A 81 10.85 10.12 2.32
N ASP A 82 10.47 10.09 3.60
CA ASP A 82 9.91 11.20 4.36
C ASP A 82 8.81 12.01 3.63
N PRO A 83 7.77 11.35 3.10
CA PRO A 83 6.67 12.05 2.45
C PRO A 83 5.80 12.79 3.48
N GLU A 84 5.18 13.88 3.04
CA GLU A 84 4.16 14.58 3.84
C GLU A 84 2.88 13.76 4.01
N ILE A 85 2.54 12.92 3.03
CA ILE A 85 1.38 12.02 3.08
C ILE A 85 1.58 10.79 2.18
N ILE A 86 1.12 9.63 2.64
CA ILE A 86 1.04 8.39 1.87
C ILE A 86 -0.43 8.11 1.52
N VAL A 87 -0.76 8.14 0.23
CA VAL A 87 -2.13 7.89 -0.25
C VAL A 87 -2.26 6.43 -0.72
N ILE A 88 -3.22 5.72 -0.17
CA ILE A 88 -3.45 4.30 -0.42
C ILE A 88 -4.52 4.13 -1.49
N GLY A 89 -4.13 3.60 -2.64
CA GLY A 89 -5.02 3.34 -3.79
C GLY A 89 -5.44 1.88 -3.93
N GLY A 90 -5.98 1.55 -5.11
CA GLY A 90 -6.44 0.19 -5.46
C GLY A 90 -7.81 -0.17 -4.86
N GLY A 91 -8.32 -1.36 -5.15
CA GLY A 91 -9.67 -1.77 -4.72
C GLY A 91 -9.90 -1.72 -3.21
N ILE A 92 -8.84 -1.95 -2.42
CA ILE A 92 -8.91 -1.88 -0.95
C ILE A 92 -9.26 -0.48 -0.43
N SER A 93 -8.93 0.57 -1.19
CA SER A 93 -9.22 1.98 -0.81
C SER A 93 -10.71 2.31 -0.73
N ALA A 94 -11.59 1.42 -1.21
CA ALA A 94 -13.04 1.56 -1.07
C ALA A 94 -13.55 1.21 0.34
N ARG A 95 -12.76 0.51 1.17
CA ARG A 95 -13.16 0.16 2.54
C ARG A 95 -13.13 1.39 3.45
N ALA A 96 -14.24 1.64 4.15
CA ALA A 96 -14.38 2.76 5.07
C ALA A 96 -13.45 2.66 6.29
N ASP A 97 -13.15 1.45 6.75
CA ASP A 97 -12.31 1.17 7.91
C ASP A 97 -10.80 1.13 7.60
N LEU A 98 -10.41 1.23 6.31
CA LEU A 98 -9.03 1.01 5.87
C LEU A 98 -8.02 1.85 6.64
N ILE A 99 -8.28 3.15 6.75
CA ILE A 99 -7.33 4.09 7.36
C ILE A 99 -7.24 3.89 8.85
N ASP A 100 -8.36 3.65 9.52
CA ASP A 100 -8.37 3.44 10.96
C ASP A 100 -7.67 2.13 11.35
N ARG A 101 -7.89 1.05 10.58
CA ARG A 101 -7.21 -0.24 10.79
C ARG A 101 -5.71 -0.16 10.55
N ILE A 102 -5.25 0.62 9.57
CA ILE A 102 -3.81 0.83 9.36
C ILE A 102 -3.22 1.68 10.47
N ARG A 103 -3.89 2.77 10.89
CA ARG A 103 -3.44 3.62 12.00
C ARG A 103 -3.28 2.80 13.28
N GLU A 104 -4.25 1.95 13.60
CA GLU A 104 -4.18 1.03 14.74
C GLU A 104 -2.89 0.19 14.71
N LYS A 105 -2.54 -0.36 13.53
CA LYS A 105 -1.31 -1.15 13.35
C LYS A 105 -0.04 -0.32 13.39
N LEU A 106 -0.06 0.90 12.86
CA LEU A 106 1.06 1.84 12.97
C LEU A 106 1.31 2.23 14.42
N ASP A 107 0.26 2.53 15.19
CA ASP A 107 0.38 2.88 16.61
C ASP A 107 0.99 1.72 17.42
N GLN A 108 0.55 0.49 17.15
CA GLN A 108 1.14 -0.72 17.76
C GLN A 108 2.63 -0.89 17.42
N LEU A 109 3.01 -0.65 16.16
CA LEU A 109 4.41 -0.71 15.71
C LEU A 109 5.26 0.38 16.38
N LEU A 110 4.78 1.63 16.39
CA LEU A 110 5.49 2.77 16.96
C LEU A 110 5.66 2.62 18.48
N ALA A 111 4.65 2.10 19.17
CA ALA A 111 4.75 1.79 20.60
C ALA A 111 5.85 0.75 20.91
N THR A 112 6.16 -0.13 19.95
CA THR A 112 7.21 -1.16 20.09
C THR A 112 8.61 -0.63 19.75
N ILE A 113 8.70 0.47 18.99
CA ILE A 113 9.97 1.03 18.49
C ILE A 113 10.16 2.44 19.05
N PRO A 114 10.67 2.61 20.28
CA PRO A 114 10.73 3.92 20.95
C PRO A 114 11.63 4.95 20.26
N LEU A 115 12.52 4.51 19.35
CA LEU A 115 13.35 5.40 18.54
C LEU A 115 12.59 6.00 17.35
N ALA A 116 11.47 5.41 16.95
CA ALA A 116 10.62 5.92 15.90
C ALA A 116 9.78 7.08 16.43
N LYS A 117 9.99 8.27 15.88
CA LYS A 117 9.32 9.51 16.32
C LYS A 117 8.29 10.06 15.33
N ILE A 118 8.38 9.64 14.07
CA ILE A 118 7.53 10.07 12.98
C ILE A 118 6.36 9.08 12.87
N THR A 119 5.15 9.61 12.91
CA THR A 119 3.92 8.87 12.62
C THR A 119 3.52 9.15 11.17
N PRO A 120 3.43 8.13 10.30
CA PRO A 120 3.06 8.34 8.90
C PRO A 120 1.66 8.95 8.77
N ALA A 121 1.54 10.06 8.03
CA ALA A 121 0.25 10.60 7.64
C ALA A 121 -0.28 9.78 6.44
N ILE A 122 -1.48 9.21 6.59
CA ILE A 122 -2.09 8.36 5.57
C ILE A 122 -3.51 8.80 5.21
N ALA A 123 -3.88 8.59 3.94
CA ALA A 123 -5.23 8.79 3.43
C ALA A 123 -5.61 7.72 2.40
N ALA A 124 -6.90 7.45 2.25
CA ALA A 124 -7.41 6.57 1.20
C ALA A 124 -7.64 7.39 -0.08
N CYS A 125 -7.35 6.80 -1.23
CA CYS A 125 -7.59 7.44 -2.51
C CYS A 125 -9.10 7.47 -2.82
N THR A 126 -9.67 8.67 -2.96
CA THR A 126 -11.08 8.87 -3.31
C THR A 126 -11.41 8.53 -4.77
N HIS A 127 -10.42 8.46 -5.64
CA HIS A 127 -10.58 8.22 -7.08
C HIS A 127 -10.35 6.76 -7.50
N GLN A 128 -10.15 5.85 -6.53
CA GLN A 128 -10.08 4.39 -6.70
C GLN A 128 -9.33 3.95 -7.97
N GLN A 129 -10.04 3.33 -8.94
CA GLN A 129 -9.48 2.77 -10.17
C GLN A 129 -9.00 3.82 -11.18
N ASN A 130 -9.41 5.08 -11.05
CA ASN A 130 -9.06 6.15 -11.97
C ASN A 130 -7.82 6.96 -11.55
N ALA A 131 -7.26 6.70 -10.36
CA ALA A 131 -6.09 7.42 -9.86
C ALA A 131 -4.86 7.26 -10.76
N ASN A 132 -4.63 6.04 -11.27
CA ASN A 132 -3.53 5.77 -12.20
C ASN A 132 -3.70 6.53 -13.52
N MET A 133 -4.93 6.62 -14.02
CA MET A 133 -5.27 7.35 -15.25
C MET A 133 -5.10 8.86 -15.07
N LEU A 134 -5.59 9.42 -13.96
CA LEU A 134 -5.44 10.84 -13.63
C LEU A 134 -3.97 11.21 -13.42
N GLY A 135 -3.19 10.36 -12.76
CA GLY A 135 -1.75 10.53 -12.59
C GLY A 135 -0.99 10.53 -13.92
N ALA A 136 -1.32 9.62 -14.83
CA ALA A 136 -0.72 9.56 -16.17
C ALA A 136 -1.05 10.80 -17.01
N VAL A 137 -2.31 11.27 -16.98
CA VAL A 137 -2.73 12.51 -17.67
C VAL A 137 -2.04 13.74 -17.09
N TYR A 138 -1.95 13.84 -15.76
CA TYR A 138 -1.27 14.95 -15.11
C TYR A 138 0.23 14.99 -15.41
N ALA A 139 0.91 13.83 -15.39
CA ALA A 139 2.31 13.71 -15.80
C ALA A 139 2.49 14.11 -17.27
N GLY A 140 1.60 13.67 -18.17
CA GLY A 140 1.63 13.99 -19.59
C GLY A 140 1.37 15.47 -19.90
N THR A 141 0.48 16.12 -19.15
CA THR A 141 0.11 17.53 -19.37
C THR A 141 1.16 18.52 -18.84
N ARG A 142 1.94 18.16 -17.81
CA ARG A 142 3.06 18.98 -17.31
C ARG A 142 4.41 18.68 -17.96
N GLY A 143 4.58 17.49 -18.55
CA GLY A 143 5.76 17.16 -19.38
C GLY A 143 5.79 17.86 -20.75
N GLY A 144 4.71 18.55 -21.15
CA GLY A 144 4.54 19.18 -22.46
C GLY A 144 4.83 20.69 -22.54
N GLN A 145 5.20 21.36 -21.45
CA GLN A 145 5.55 22.79 -21.46
C GLN A 145 6.95 23.04 -20.88
N ALA A 146 7.97 22.76 -21.69
CA ALA A 146 9.21 23.52 -21.60
C ALA A 146 9.14 24.63 -22.67
N PRO A 147 9.21 25.93 -22.31
CA PRO A 147 9.31 26.97 -23.32
C PRO A 147 10.65 26.80 -24.05
N ARG A 148 10.59 26.45 -25.34
CA ARG A 148 11.72 26.60 -26.24
C ARG A 148 12.02 28.10 -26.34
N SER A 149 13.03 28.57 -25.64
CA SER A 149 13.63 29.88 -25.92
C SER A 149 14.17 29.83 -27.34
N SER A 150 13.47 30.47 -28.27
CA SER A 150 14.01 30.82 -29.58
C SER A 150 15.11 31.86 -29.38
N LEU A 151 16.36 31.41 -29.18
CA LEU A 151 17.50 32.26 -29.45
C LEU A 151 17.60 32.39 -30.98
N GLY A 152 17.10 33.51 -31.48
CA GLY A 152 17.43 34.00 -32.81
C GLY A 152 18.91 34.37 -32.84
N LEU A 153 19.62 33.77 -33.79
CA LEU A 153 20.78 34.41 -34.40
C LEU A 153 20.25 35.61 -35.19
N ASP A 154 20.75 36.81 -34.91
CA ASP A 154 21.11 37.81 -35.93
C ASP A 154 21.71 39.07 -35.29
N LYS A 155 22.93 39.38 -35.75
CA LYS A 155 23.81 40.56 -35.55
C LYS A 155 24.81 40.51 -34.40
#